data_AF-A0A2N3LCX8-F1
#
_entry.id   AF-A0A2N3LCX8-F1
#
_cell.length_a   1.000
_cell.length_b   1.000
_cell.length_c   1.000
_cell.angle_alpha   90.00
_cell.angle_beta   90.00
_cell.angle_gamma   90.00
#
_symmetry.space_group_name_H-M   'P 1'
#
loop_
_entity.id
_entity.type
_entity.pdbx_description
1 polymer ?
#
loop_
_entity_poly.entity_id
_entity_poly.type
_entity_poly.pdbx_seq_one_letter_code
_entity_poly.pdbx_strand_id
1 'polypeptide(L)'
;MKKKHLLKILSLIIVLGLFLSACSSSTGGKNEGKNDKSGNAAKAPVDTSKFPMMVKNDKKAIEDGTINYALVSDTPFEGTLNYAFYTGSPDAEVLQFFDESLFATNGDYEFTNDGAASYE
;
A
#
# COMPACT_ATOMS: atom_id res chain seq x y z
N MET A 1 23.81 -13.50 43.96
CA MET A 1 23.91 -13.13 42.52
C MET A 1 22.58 -12.63 41.90
N LYS A 2 21.40 -12.84 42.53
CA LYS A 2 20.09 -12.50 41.94
C LYS A 2 19.75 -11.00 41.85
N LYS A 3 20.25 -10.15 42.75
CA LYS A 3 19.95 -8.69 42.75
C LYS A 3 20.58 -7.92 41.58
N LYS A 4 21.78 -8.33 41.13
CA LYS A 4 22.48 -7.70 39.99
C LYS A 4 21.88 -8.11 38.63
N HIS A 5 21.31 -9.32 38.54
CA HIS A 5 20.57 -9.75 37.36
C HIS A 5 19.19 -9.07 37.25
N LEU A 6 18.50 -8.89 38.38
CA LEU A 6 17.24 -8.13 38.42
C LEU A 6 17.44 -6.66 38.00
N LEU A 7 18.52 -6.02 38.43
CA LEU A 7 18.89 -4.65 38.01
C LEU A 7 19.21 -4.55 36.51
N LYS A 8 19.83 -5.57 35.92
CA LYS A 8 20.13 -5.61 34.48
C LYS A 8 18.88 -5.84 33.63
N ILE A 9 17.96 -6.70 34.08
CA ILE A 9 16.67 -6.94 33.39
C ILE A 9 15.79 -5.68 33.44
N LEU A 10 15.77 -4.97 34.58
CA LEU A 10 15.01 -3.73 34.72
C LEU A 10 15.50 -2.63 33.76
N SER A 11 16.82 -2.52 33.55
CA SER A 11 17.40 -1.58 32.59
C SER A 11 17.00 -1.85 31.13
N LEU A 12 16.96 -3.14 30.74
CA LEU A 12 16.58 -3.54 29.38
C LEU A 12 15.09 -3.26 29.08
N ILE A 13 14.21 -3.44 30.07
CA ILE A 13 12.77 -3.15 29.94
C ILE A 13 12.51 -1.64 29.80
N ILE A 14 13.27 -0.79 30.50
CA ILE A 14 13.15 0.66 30.41
C ILE A 14 13.54 1.17 29.01
N VAL A 15 14.61 0.64 28.43
CA VAL A 15 15.05 1.01 27.08
C VAL A 15 14.03 0.58 26.02
N LEU A 16 13.49 -0.64 26.11
CA LEU A 16 12.41 -1.09 25.20
C LEU A 16 11.12 -0.27 25.35
N GLY A 17 10.78 0.16 26.56
CA GLY A 17 9.61 1.02 26.80
C GLY A 17 9.72 2.39 26.13
N LEU A 18 10.92 2.97 26.08
CA LEU A 18 11.16 4.26 25.41
C LEU A 18 11.03 4.16 23.87
N PHE A 19 11.37 3.01 23.28
CA PHE A 19 11.16 2.77 21.85
C PHE A 19 9.68 2.57 21.48
N LEU A 20 8.86 2.02 22.39
CA LEU A 20 7.41 1.85 22.15
C LEU A 20 6.62 3.17 22.28
N SER A 21 7.05 4.09 23.15
CA SER A 21 6.35 5.37 23.36
C SER A 21 6.45 6.35 22.18
N ALA A 22 7.37 6.12 21.23
CA ALA A 22 7.47 6.92 20.01
C ALA A 22 6.40 6.54 18.95
N CYS A 23 5.71 5.41 19.12
CA CYS A 23 4.62 4.97 18.24
C CYS A 23 3.21 5.24 18.81
N SER A 24 3.08 5.83 19.99
CA SER A 24 1.79 6.34 20.48
C SER A 24 1.74 7.86 20.34
N SER A 25 1.11 8.31 19.26
CA SER A 25 0.63 9.67 19.11
C SER A 25 -0.23 10.09 20.31
N SER A 26 0.27 10.96 21.19
CA SER A 26 -0.46 12.02 21.93
C SER A 26 0.44 12.78 22.93
N THR A 27 0.87 13.97 22.49
CA THR A 27 0.96 15.23 23.26
C THR A 27 1.75 15.30 24.58
N GLY A 28 2.88 16.01 24.56
CA GLY A 28 3.30 16.88 25.69
C GLY A 28 4.79 16.90 26.04
N GLY A 29 5.56 17.86 25.51
CA GLY A 29 6.91 18.16 26.02
C GLY A 29 7.71 19.11 25.12
N LYS A 30 7.83 20.38 25.55
CA LYS A 30 8.62 21.46 24.93
C LYS A 30 10.05 21.03 24.56
N ASN A 31 10.46 21.33 23.32
CA ASN A 31 11.86 21.58 22.99
C ASN A 31 11.95 22.81 22.09
N GLU A 32 12.55 23.88 22.63
CA GLU A 32 13.10 24.97 21.85
C GLU A 32 14.29 24.43 21.05
N GLY A 33 14.18 24.46 19.72
CA GLY A 33 15.24 23.99 18.84
C GLY A 33 14.94 24.36 17.39
N LYS A 34 15.52 25.49 16.97
CA LYS A 34 15.74 25.96 15.59
C LYS A 34 14.51 26.05 14.65
N ASN A 35 14.16 27.31 14.37
CA ASN A 35 13.45 27.70 13.15
C ASN A 35 14.25 27.29 11.90
N ASP A 36 14.01 26.10 11.37
CA ASP A 36 14.06 25.87 9.93
C ASP A 36 12.62 25.94 9.43
N LYS A 37 12.21 27.14 9.00
CA LYS A 37 11.00 27.34 8.19
C LYS A 37 11.26 26.80 6.78
N SER A 38 11.37 25.47 6.66
CA SER A 38 11.00 24.81 5.41
C SER A 38 9.47 24.83 5.38
N GLY A 39 8.93 25.79 4.65
CA GLY A 39 7.50 25.97 4.46
C GLY A 39 6.92 24.81 3.65
N ASN A 40 6.74 23.66 4.30
CA ASN A 40 5.80 22.67 3.81
C ASN A 40 4.42 23.14 4.24
N ALA A 41 3.86 24.10 3.49
CA ALA A 41 2.46 24.43 3.61
C ALA A 41 1.69 23.12 3.43
N ALA A 42 1.08 22.62 4.52
CA ALA A 42 0.24 21.44 4.48
C ALA A 42 -0.81 21.69 3.40
N LYS A 43 -0.69 20.97 2.27
CA LYS A 43 -1.66 21.04 1.19
C LYS A 43 -3.02 20.70 1.81
N ALA A 44 -4.01 21.55 1.57
CA ALA A 44 -5.38 21.26 1.99
C ALA A 44 -5.75 19.84 1.48
N PRO A 45 -6.43 19.02 2.29
CA PRO A 45 -6.82 17.68 1.88
C PRO A 45 -7.64 17.78 0.60
N VAL A 46 -7.20 17.05 -0.42
CA VAL A 46 -7.91 16.96 -1.70
C VAL A 46 -9.10 16.04 -1.50
N ASP A 47 -10.29 16.52 -1.85
CA ASP A 47 -11.50 15.70 -1.87
C ASP A 47 -11.47 14.76 -3.10
N THR A 48 -11.00 13.54 -2.88
CA THR A 48 -10.86 12.51 -3.93
C THR A 48 -12.20 11.91 -4.35
N SER A 49 -13.29 12.12 -3.59
CA SER A 49 -14.62 11.60 -3.94
C SER A 49 -15.16 12.18 -5.26
N LYS A 50 -14.59 13.31 -5.70
CA LYS A 50 -14.94 13.96 -6.97
C LYS A 50 -14.18 13.40 -8.17
N PHE A 51 -13.24 12.48 -7.97
CA PHE A 51 -12.44 11.94 -9.06
C PHE A 51 -13.28 10.93 -9.85
N PRO A 52 -13.31 11.01 -11.18
CA PRO A 52 -14.02 10.05 -12.00
C PRO A 52 -13.31 8.69 -11.92
N MET A 53 -14.06 7.63 -11.64
CA MET A 53 -13.55 6.25 -11.63
C MET A 53 -13.49 5.61 -13.03
N MET A 54 -14.13 6.23 -14.03
CA MET A 54 -14.17 5.75 -15.40
C MET A 54 -13.94 6.89 -16.39
N VAL A 55 -13.21 6.60 -17.46
CA VAL A 55 -13.04 7.49 -18.60
C VAL A 55 -14.05 7.09 -19.68
N LYS A 56 -14.89 8.03 -20.12
CA LYS A 56 -15.87 7.79 -21.18
C LYS A 56 -15.28 8.13 -22.55
N ASN A 57 -15.38 7.20 -23.50
CA ASN A 57 -15.06 7.44 -24.91
C ASN A 57 -16.27 7.10 -25.78
N ASP A 58 -16.89 8.13 -26.37
CA ASP A 58 -18.09 7.98 -27.21
C ASP A 58 -17.77 7.62 -28.68
N LYS A 59 -16.49 7.52 -29.03
CA LYS A 59 -16.08 7.10 -30.37
C LYS A 59 -16.17 5.58 -30.50
N LYS A 60 -16.44 5.11 -31.72
CA LYS A 60 -16.41 3.69 -32.04
C LYS A 60 -15.01 3.11 -31.77
N ALA A 61 -14.96 1.95 -31.11
CA ALA A 61 -13.73 1.20 -30.91
C ALA A 61 -13.10 0.82 -32.26
N ILE A 62 -11.78 0.89 -32.34
CA ILE A 62 -10.99 0.37 -33.45
C ILE A 62 -10.88 -1.16 -33.34
N GLU A 63 -10.72 -1.85 -34.47
CA GLU A 63 -10.62 -3.32 -34.51
C GLU A 63 -9.31 -3.82 -33.92
N ASP A 64 -8.19 -3.19 -34.28
CA ASP A 64 -6.86 -3.50 -33.78
C ASP A 64 -6.21 -2.28 -33.13
N GLY A 65 -5.25 -2.50 -32.23
CA GLY A 65 -4.48 -1.41 -31.64
C GLY A 65 -3.38 -1.88 -30.70
N THR A 66 -2.52 -0.95 -30.31
CA THR A 66 -1.49 -1.17 -29.29
C THR A 66 -1.71 -0.17 -28.16
N ILE A 67 -1.84 -0.68 -26.94
CA ILE A 67 -1.85 0.14 -25.72
C ILE A 67 -0.42 0.22 -25.22
N ASN A 68 0.10 1.44 -25.09
CA ASN A 68 1.36 1.69 -24.41
C ASN A 68 1.05 2.00 -22.95
N TYR A 69 1.52 1.16 -22.04
CA TYR A 69 1.30 1.28 -20.61
C TYR A 69 2.65 1.39 -19.88
N ALA A 70 2.74 2.33 -18.94
CA ALA A 70 3.96 2.57 -18.17
C ALA A 70 3.72 2.29 -16.69
N LEU A 71 4.49 1.37 -16.13
CA LEU A 71 4.52 1.07 -14.70
C LEU A 71 5.48 2.04 -14.01
N VAL A 72 4.94 2.94 -13.19
CA VAL A 72 5.76 3.87 -12.40
C VAL A 72 5.94 3.27 -11.02
N SER A 73 7.14 2.78 -10.73
CA SER A 73 7.49 2.20 -9.44
C SER A 73 8.87 2.66 -8.98
N ASP A 74 9.03 2.80 -7.67
CA ASP A 74 10.32 2.93 -6.98
C ASP A 74 10.98 1.57 -6.71
N THR A 75 10.24 0.46 -6.91
CA THR A 75 10.76 -0.91 -6.85
C THR A 75 11.13 -1.43 -8.26
N PRO A 76 12.18 -2.27 -8.38
CA PRO A 76 12.50 -2.93 -9.63
C PRO A 76 11.37 -3.88 -10.09
N PHE A 77 11.23 -4.04 -11.41
CA PHE A 77 10.45 -5.14 -11.97
C PHE A 77 11.28 -6.43 -11.90
N GLU A 78 10.88 -7.35 -11.04
CA GLU A 78 11.62 -8.60 -10.80
C GLU A 78 11.28 -9.66 -11.86
N GLY A 79 10.07 -9.59 -12.43
CA GLY A 79 9.62 -10.51 -13.47
C GLY A 79 9.22 -11.89 -12.94
N THR A 80 8.93 -12.00 -11.64
CA THR A 80 8.40 -13.22 -11.03
C THR A 80 6.88 -13.26 -11.27
N LEU A 81 6.54 -13.60 -12.50
CA LEU A 81 5.18 -13.59 -13.03
C LEU A 81 4.42 -14.87 -12.64
N ASN A 82 4.24 -15.08 -11.33
CA ASN A 82 3.45 -16.16 -10.78
C ASN A 82 2.84 -15.73 -9.43
N TYR A 83 1.51 -15.81 -9.28
CA TYR A 83 0.84 -15.37 -8.05
C TYR A 83 1.27 -16.08 -6.76
N ALA A 84 1.85 -17.28 -6.84
CA ALA A 84 2.34 -17.99 -5.66
C ALA A 84 3.73 -17.50 -5.19
N PHE A 85 4.48 -16.81 -6.05
CA PHE A 85 5.89 -16.49 -5.80
C PHE A 85 6.24 -15.00 -5.96
N TYR A 86 5.36 -14.19 -6.54
CA TYR A 86 5.62 -12.75 -6.71
C TYR A 86 5.78 -12.04 -5.36
N THR A 87 6.55 -10.96 -5.37
CA THR A 87 6.93 -10.19 -4.18
C THR A 87 6.71 -8.69 -4.39
N GLY A 88 6.90 -8.19 -5.62
CA GLY A 88 6.80 -6.78 -5.98
C GLY A 88 5.44 -6.37 -6.57
N SER A 89 5.05 -5.11 -6.35
CA SER A 89 3.88 -4.50 -6.98
C SER A 89 3.93 -4.52 -8.51
N PRO A 90 5.08 -4.22 -9.16
CA PRO A 90 5.15 -4.24 -10.62
C PRO A 90 4.79 -5.60 -11.22
N ASP A 91 5.23 -6.69 -10.59
CA ASP A 91 4.91 -8.05 -11.05
C ASP A 91 3.40 -8.33 -10.93
N ALA A 92 2.77 -7.91 -9.82
CA ALA A 92 1.33 -8.05 -9.60
C ALA A 92 0.49 -7.24 -10.61
N GLU A 93 0.94 -6.05 -10.99
CA GLU A 93 0.28 -5.23 -12.01
C GLU A 93 0.39 -5.86 -13.40
N VAL A 94 1.52 -6.49 -13.73
CA VAL A 94 1.68 -7.21 -15.01
C VAL A 94 0.87 -8.50 -15.05
N LEU A 95 0.82 -9.25 -13.93
CA LEU A 95 0.06 -10.49 -13.80
C LEU A 95 -1.43 -10.32 -14.14
N GLN A 96 -2.02 -9.17 -13.80
CA GLN A 96 -3.43 -8.86 -14.09
C GLN A 96 -3.78 -8.89 -15.58
N PHE A 97 -2.82 -8.77 -16.49
CA PHE A 97 -3.10 -8.77 -17.93
C PHE A 97 -3.25 -10.15 -18.55
N PHE A 98 -2.77 -11.22 -17.90
CA PHE A 98 -2.73 -12.54 -18.53
C PHE A 98 -2.99 -13.72 -17.59
N ASP A 99 -2.88 -13.53 -16.27
CA ASP A 99 -3.22 -14.53 -15.26
C ASP A 99 -4.49 -14.06 -14.54
N GLU A 100 -5.64 -14.34 -15.18
CA GLU A 100 -6.95 -13.91 -14.71
C GLU A 100 -7.51 -14.84 -13.63
N SER A 101 -8.29 -14.28 -12.69
CA SER A 101 -8.95 -15.08 -11.65
C SER A 101 -10.04 -15.99 -12.22
N LEU A 102 -10.22 -17.17 -11.62
CA LEU A 102 -11.27 -18.11 -12.02
C LEU A 102 -12.69 -17.59 -11.74
N PHE A 103 -12.87 -16.91 -10.61
CA PHE A 103 -14.16 -16.36 -10.20
C PHE A 103 -14.16 -14.84 -10.36
N ALA A 104 -15.29 -14.30 -10.82
CA ALA A 104 -15.51 -12.86 -10.86
C ALA A 104 -15.96 -12.34 -9.48
N THR A 105 -15.83 -11.04 -9.26
CA THR A 105 -16.38 -10.36 -8.07
C THR A 105 -17.28 -9.19 -8.46
N ASN A 106 -18.28 -8.90 -7.61
CA ASN A 106 -19.10 -7.70 -7.74
C ASN A 106 -18.43 -6.47 -7.07
N GLY A 107 -19.11 -5.33 -7.11
CA GLY A 107 -18.60 -4.08 -6.50
C GLY A 107 -18.42 -4.13 -4.98
N ASP A 108 -19.01 -5.13 -4.32
CA ASP A 108 -18.90 -5.38 -2.88
C ASP A 108 -17.86 -6.49 -2.57
N TYR A 109 -17.07 -6.90 -3.57
CA TYR A 109 -16.03 -7.93 -3.48
C TYR A 109 -16.56 -9.34 -3.19
N GLU A 110 -17.83 -9.60 -3.45
CA GLU A 110 -18.42 -10.95 -3.33
C GLU A 110 -18.17 -11.73 -4.62
N PHE A 111 -17.86 -13.04 -4.49
CA PHE A 111 -17.74 -13.91 -5.66
C PHE A 111 -19.06 -14.03 -6.40
N THR A 112 -19.01 -14.01 -7.72
CA THR A 112 -20.14 -14.26 -8.60
C THR A 112 -19.84 -15.42 -9.54
N ASN A 113 -20.89 -15.94 -10.19
CA ASN A 113 -20.78 -17.01 -11.18
C ASN A 113 -20.59 -16.46 -12.62
N ASP A 114 -20.15 -15.21 -12.76
CA ASP A 114 -19.91 -14.56 -14.06
C ASP A 114 -18.45 -14.75 -14.55
N GLY A 115 -17.61 -15.42 -13.75
CA GLY A 115 -16.22 -15.69 -14.08
C GLY A 115 -16.03 -16.90 -15.00
N ALA A 116 -14.77 -17.32 -15.17
CA ALA A 116 -14.43 -18.50 -15.95
C ALA A 116 -14.89 -19.82 -15.28
N ALA A 117 -15.13 -19.79 -13.96
CA ALA A 117 -15.66 -20.90 -13.17
C ALA A 117 -16.87 -20.46 -12.34
N SER A 118 -17.69 -21.44 -11.95
CA SER A 118 -18.87 -21.27 -11.09
C SER A 118 -18.85 -22.22 -9.90
N TYR A 119 -19.61 -21.90 -8.84
CA TYR A 119 -19.80 -22.74 -7.66
C TYR A 119 -21.29 -23.01 -7.38
N GLU A 120 -21.58 -24.13 -6.68
CA GLU A 120 -22.91 -24.60 -6.28
C GLU A 120 -23.16 -24.47 -4.77
#